data_AF-A0A227IJ90-F1
#
_entry.id   AF-A0A227IJ90-F1
#
_cell.length_a   1.000
_cell.length_b   1.000
_cell.length_c   1.000
_cell.angle_alpha   90.00
_cell.angle_beta   90.00
_cell.angle_gamma   90.00
#
_symmetry.space_group_name_H-M   'P 1'
#
loop_
_entity.id
_entity.type
_entity.pdbx_description
1 polymer ?
#
loop_
_entity_poly.entity_id
_entity_poly.type
_entity_poly.pdbx_seq_one_letter_code
_entity_poly.pdbx_strand_id
1 'polypeptide(L)' 'QVTEAVAGLDAARSNLTEAQVEYKRTDSLVKRKLASDQDLDTAKNKLANAQASLEQARATVEKAIANRGEEGAEAAVVQ' A
#
# COMPACT_ATOMS: atom_id res chain seq x y z
N GLN A 1 4.74 16.12 -7.10
CA GLN A 1 5.61 14.93 -7.10
C GLN A 1 5.77 14.29 -5.71
N VAL A 2 6.61 14.81 -4.78
CA VAL A 2 6.78 14.17 -3.44
C VAL A 2 5.49 14.12 -2.63
N THR A 3 4.75 15.23 -2.54
CA THR A 3 3.48 15.30 -1.80
C THR A 3 2.44 14.31 -2.33
N GLU A 4 2.34 14.17 -3.66
CA GLU A 4 1.42 13.20 -4.30
C GLU A 4 1.84 11.76 -4.02
N ALA A 5 3.14 11.46 -4.06
CA ALA A 5 3.66 10.14 -3.72
C ALA A 5 3.36 9.78 -2.25
N VAL A 6 3.52 10.72 -1.32
CA VAL A 6 3.18 10.53 0.10
C VAL A 6 1.68 10.28 0.27
N ALA A 7 0.81 11.05 -0.40
CA ALA A 7 -0.63 10.80 -0.36
C ALA A 7 -0.99 9.41 -0.91
N GLY A 8 -0.31 8.95 -1.97
CA GLY A 8 -0.45 7.59 -2.49
C GLY A 8 -0.02 6.51 -1.50
N LEU A 9 1.07 6.74 -0.77
CA LEU A 9 1.53 5.85 0.31
C LEU A 9 0.50 5.75 1.45
N ASP A 10 -0.08 6.87 1.87
CA ASP A 10 -1.09 6.89 2.92
C ASP A 10 -2.40 6.21 2.50
N ALA A 11 -2.80 6.38 1.23
CA ALA A 11 -3.92 5.63 0.66
C ALA A 11 -3.64 4.11 0.66
N ALA A 12 -2.44 3.69 0.23
CA ALA A 12 -2.07 2.27 0.23
C ALA A 12 -2.01 1.67 1.64
N ARG A 13 -1.55 2.43 2.65
CA ARG A 13 -1.59 2.02 4.06
C ARG A 13 -3.01 1.82 4.57
N SER A 14 -3.91 2.74 4.21
CA SER A 14 -5.32 2.68 4.60
C SER A 14 -5.99 1.45 3.98
N ASN A 15 -5.76 1.21 2.69
CA ASN A 15 -6.26 0.02 1.99
C ASN A 15 -5.71 -1.29 2.57
N LEU A 16 -4.41 -1.34 2.94
CA LEU A 16 -3.85 -2.51 3.63
C LEU A 16 -4.54 -2.76 4.97
N THR A 17 -4.80 -1.70 5.74
CA THR A 17 -5.49 -1.81 7.03
C THR A 17 -6.89 -2.38 6.87
N GLU A 18 -7.64 -1.90 5.87
CA GLU A 18 -8.96 -2.44 5.54
C GLU A 18 -8.90 -3.91 5.13
N ALA A 19 -7.99 -4.27 4.22
CA ALA A 19 -7.83 -5.65 3.75
C ALA A 19 -7.41 -6.61 4.88
N GLN A 20 -6.62 -6.15 5.85
CA GLN A 20 -6.27 -6.93 7.05
C GLN A 20 -7.49 -7.19 7.94
N VAL A 21 -8.36 -6.20 8.13
CA VAL A 21 -9.59 -6.34 8.91
C VAL A 21 -10.56 -7.29 8.21
N GLU A 22 -10.76 -7.11 6.90
CA GLU A 22 -11.58 -7.98 6.05
C GLU A 22 -11.12 -9.45 6.17
N TYR A 23 -9.82 -9.71 5.98
CA TYR A 23 -9.24 -11.05 6.10
C TYR A 23 -9.51 -11.68 7.46
N LYS A 24 -9.22 -10.96 8.56
CA LYS A 24 -9.44 -11.46 9.93
C LYS A 24 -10.91 -11.77 10.18
N ARG A 25 -11.82 -10.91 9.69
CA ARG A 25 -13.27 -11.10 9.80
C ARG A 25 -13.72 -12.35 9.05
N THR A 26 -13.33 -12.50 7.79
CA THR A 26 -13.75 -13.62 6.95
C THR A 26 -13.17 -14.94 7.44
N ASP A 27 -11.92 -14.98 7.88
CA ASP A 27 -11.32 -16.16 8.53
C ASP A 27 -12.13 -16.63 9.74
N SER A 28 -12.56 -15.70 10.60
CA SER A 28 -13.42 -16.01 11.75
C SER A 28 -14.80 -16.55 11.33
N LEU A 29 -15.40 -15.98 10.27
CA LEU A 29 -16.68 -16.46 9.74
C LEU A 29 -16.58 -17.87 9.13
N VAL A 30 -15.52 -18.15 8.37
CA VAL A 30 -15.28 -19.49 7.80
C VAL A 30 -15.07 -20.53 8.90
N LYS A 31 -14.29 -20.23 9.94
CA LYS A 31 -14.10 -21.11 11.11
C LYS A 31 -15.42 -21.43 11.82
N ARG A 32 -16.38 -20.51 11.78
CA ARG A 32 -17.74 -20.67 12.32
C ARG A 32 -18.73 -21.27 11.32
N LYS A 33 -18.29 -21.60 10.10
CA LYS A 33 -19.11 -22.07 8.97
C LYS A 33 -20.22 -21.08 8.57
N LEU A 34 -19.94 -19.78 8.70
CA LEU A 34 -20.83 -18.67 8.35
C LEU A 34 -20.44 -17.97 7.05
N ALA A 35 -19.31 -18.35 6.45
CA ALA A 35 -18.83 -17.92 5.14
C ALA A 35 -18.17 -19.10 4.44
N SER A 36 -17.96 -19.00 3.12
CA SER A 36 -17.32 -20.04 2.32
C SER A 36 -15.80 -19.92 2.32
N ASP A 37 -15.09 -21.02 2.04
CA ASP A 37 -13.64 -20.99 1.84
C ASP A 37 -13.25 -20.07 0.66
N GLN A 38 -14.11 -19.97 -0.37
CA GLN A 38 -13.92 -19.05 -1.49
C GLN A 38 -13.95 -17.57 -1.05
N ASP A 39 -14.78 -17.21 -0.07
CA ASP A 39 -14.80 -15.86 0.50
C ASP A 39 -13.47 -15.57 1.21
N LEU A 40 -12.93 -16.54 1.95
CA LEU A 40 -11.64 -16.41 2.61
C LEU A 40 -10.50 -16.29 1.60
N ASP A 41 -10.50 -17.06 0.53
CA ASP A 41 -9.48 -16.96 -0.52
C ASP A 41 -9.55 -15.62 -1.26
N THR A 42 -10.77 -15.10 -1.48
CA THR A 42 -10.95 -13.74 -2.00
C THR A 42 -10.37 -12.69 -1.05
N ALA A 43 -10.60 -12.82 0.26
CA ALA A 43 -10.04 -11.90 1.25
C ALA A 43 -8.51 -11.99 1.35
N LYS A 44 -7.92 -13.20 1.25
CA LYS A 44 -6.47 -13.41 1.17
C LYS A 44 -5.86 -12.71 -0.04
N ASN A 45 -6.49 -12.85 -1.21
CA ASN A 45 -6.02 -12.20 -2.43
C ASN A 45 -6.07 -10.67 -2.32
N LYS A 46 -7.15 -10.12 -1.75
CA LYS A 46 -7.24 -8.68 -1.46
C LYS A 46 -6.12 -8.21 -0.52
N LEU A 47 -5.85 -8.97 0.54
CA LEU A 47 -4.77 -8.67 1.48
C LEU A 47 -3.40 -8.68 0.78
N ALA A 48 -3.10 -9.72 -0.01
CA ALA A 48 -1.85 -9.82 -0.76
C ALA A 48 -1.67 -8.66 -1.74
N ASN A 49 -2.73 -8.30 -2.47
CA ASN A 49 -2.70 -7.16 -3.38
C ASN A 49 -2.45 -5.84 -2.65
N ALA A 50 -3.11 -5.60 -1.51
CA ALA A 50 -2.89 -4.39 -0.72
C ALA A 50 -1.46 -4.30 -0.15
N GLN A 51 -0.86 -5.44 0.22
CA GLN A 51 0.55 -5.50 0.63
C GLN A 51 1.49 -5.12 -0.53
N ALA A 52 1.26 -5.68 -1.73
CA ALA A 52 2.04 -5.34 -2.91
C ALA A 52 1.90 -3.85 -3.29
N SER A 53 0.68 -3.31 -3.23
CA SER A 53 0.44 -1.88 -3.49
C SER A 53 1.14 -0.97 -2.47
N LEU A 54 1.19 -1.36 -1.20
CA LEU A 54 1.94 -0.61 -0.19
C LEU A 54 3.44 -0.57 -0.53
N GLU A 55 4.01 -1.71 -0.92
CA GLU A 55 5.42 -1.78 -1.28
C GLU A 55 5.75 -0.94 -2.52
N GLN A 56 4.89 -0.99 -3.54
CA GLN A 56 5.01 -0.13 -4.72
C GLN A 56 4.91 1.35 -4.36
N ALA A 57 4.01 1.74 -3.45
CA ALA A 57 3.86 3.12 -3.03
C ALA A 57 5.09 3.62 -2.24
N ARG A 58 5.72 2.75 -1.44
CA ARG A 58 6.98 3.07 -0.75
C ARG A 58 8.11 3.35 -1.75
N ALA A 59 8.29 2.48 -2.74
CA ALA A 59 9.28 2.68 -3.79
C ALA A 59 9.03 3.97 -4.59
N THR A 60 7.75 4.31 -4.81
CA THR A 60 7.36 5.56 -5.49
C THR A 60 7.76 6.80 -4.67
N VAL A 61 7.54 6.77 -3.35
CA VAL A 61 7.96 7.87 -2.45
C VAL A 61 9.48 8.00 -2.43
N GLU A 62 10.20 6.88 -2.32
CA GLU A 62 11.68 6.87 -2.33
C GLU A 62 12.23 7.51 -3.60
N LYS A 63 11.71 7.11 -4.77
CA LYS A 63 12.08 7.70 -6.06
C LYS A 63 11.76 9.20 -6.12
N ALA A 64 10.59 9.62 -5.64
CA ALA A 64 10.21 11.03 -5.67
C ALA A 64 11.12 11.90 -4.77
N ILE A 65 11.56 11.36 -3.63
CA ILE A 65 12.50 12.04 -2.73
C ILE A 65 13.89 12.15 -3.38
N ALA A 66 14.39 11.07 -4.00
CA ALA A 66 15.67 11.07 -4.70
C ALA A 66 15.71 12.13 -5.81
N ASN A 67 14.71 12.15 -6.70
CA ASN A 67 14.62 13.12 -7.79
C ASN A 67 14.64 14.57 -7.29
N ARG A 68 13.90 14.87 -6.20
CA ARG A 68 13.89 16.23 -5.62
C ARG A 68 15.25 16.63 -5.06
N GLY A 69 16.02 15.68 -4.53
CA GLY A 69 17.38 15.91 -4.05
C GLY A 69 18.35 16.25 -5.18
N GLU A 70 18.27 15.52 -6.30
CA GLU A 70 19.08 15.78 -7.50
C GLU A 70 18.78 17.18 -8.09
N GLU A 71 17.52 17.53 -8.26
CA GLU A 71 17.10 18.86 -8.75
C GLU A 71 17.66 20.01 -7.87
N GLY A 72 17.65 19.82 -6.55
CA GLY A 72 18.20 20.81 -5.61
C GLY A 72 19.72 20.94 -5.69
N ALA A 73 20.43 19.82 -5.89
CA ALA A 73 21.88 19.81 -6.04
C ALA A 73 22.32 20.46 -7.36
N GLU A 74 21.65 20.17 -8.48
CA GLU A 74 21.92 20.81 -9.77
C GLU A 74 21.73 22.34 -9.69
N ALA A 75 20.64 22.80 -9.06
CA ALA A 75 20.34 24.23 -8.90
C ALA A 75 21.38 25.00 -8.05
N ALA A 76 22.10 24.31 -7.15
CA ALA A 76 23.14 24.90 -6.32
C ALA A 76 24.50 24.99 -7.02
N VAL A 77 24.75 24.14 -8.03
CA VAL A 77 26.01 24.13 -8.81
C VAL A 77 26.02 25.22 -9.90
N VAL A 78 24.85 25.64 -10.37
CA VAL A 78 24.69 26.67 -11.43
C VAL A 78 24.57 28.11 -10.90
N GLN A 79 24.71 28.34 -9.60
CA GLN A 79 24.71 29.68 -8.97
C GLN A 79 26.08 30.06 -8.43
#